data_AF-A0A969W261-F1
#
_entry.id   AF-A0A969W261-F1
#
_cell.length_a   1.000
_cell.length_b   1.000
_cell.length_c   1.000
_cell.angle_alpha   90.00
_cell.angle_beta   90.00
_cell.angle_gamma   90.00
#
_symmetry.space_group_name_H-M   'P 1'
#
loop_
_entity.id
_entity.type
_entity.pdbx_description
1 polymer ?
#
loop_
_entity_poly.entity_id
_entity_poly.type
_entity_poly.pdbx_seq_one_letter_code
_entity_poly.pdbx_strand_id
1 'polypeptide(L)'
;MKANSNLKIFRATIALKISVSKEITGLLIVETVFAGLVCLDVGILLVIIDRMFNAKRHNRTKGHVEEEENLTRYETLPDNKESQTDWEFKILRTNGNAFGNRETLKRVCAEEKRTGWILLEKLDDRRLRFRRSISARAKDRSAKINPYRTHYGLSPGVSTFITIAVSMVVLSVPAYLGFAFATKLLGNFDAKSLQSKPAKELPKPKEAEVAKPVKNPIPKTLQKTTSN
;
A
#
# COMPACT_ATOMS: atom_id res chain seq x y z
N MET A 1 22.90 46.44 -43.65
CA MET A 1 21.64 45.68 -43.67
C MET A 1 21.74 44.17 -43.37
N LYS A 2 22.92 43.53 -43.47
CA LYS A 2 23.08 42.05 -43.36
C LYS A 2 22.96 41.45 -41.94
N ALA A 3 23.15 42.25 -40.89
CA ALA A 3 23.09 41.77 -39.51
C ALA A 3 21.65 41.42 -39.03
N ASN A 4 20.64 42.08 -39.59
CA ASN A 4 19.25 41.93 -39.14
C ASN A 4 18.57 40.66 -39.72
N SER A 5 19.05 40.13 -40.85
CA SER A 5 18.55 38.89 -41.43
C SER A 5 19.05 37.65 -40.69
N ASN A 6 20.32 37.62 -40.30
CA ASN A 6 20.90 36.50 -39.54
C ASN A 6 20.24 36.34 -38.16
N LEU A 7 19.88 37.45 -37.51
CA LEU A 7 19.17 37.43 -36.24
C LEU A 7 17.74 36.88 -36.35
N LYS A 8 17.04 37.15 -37.46
CA LYS A 8 15.70 36.60 -37.73
C LYS A 8 15.75 35.09 -37.96
N ILE A 9 16.74 34.61 -38.72
CA ILE A 9 16.94 33.19 -38.99
C ILE A 9 17.26 32.44 -37.69
N PHE A 10 18.18 32.99 -36.87
CA PHE A 10 18.54 32.39 -35.58
C PHE A 10 17.35 32.29 -34.62
N ARG A 11 16.51 33.32 -34.54
CA ARG A 11 15.29 33.31 -33.73
C ARG A 11 14.26 32.28 -34.21
N ALA A 12 14.09 32.13 -35.52
CA ALA A 12 13.19 31.13 -36.10
C ALA A 12 13.65 29.69 -35.79
N THR A 13 14.96 29.41 -35.87
CA THR A 13 15.52 28.09 -35.55
C THR A 13 15.35 27.74 -34.06
N ILE A 14 15.54 28.71 -33.16
CA ILE A 14 15.30 28.50 -31.72
C ILE A 14 13.82 28.25 -31.44
N ALA A 15 12.92 29.03 -32.03
CA ALA A 15 11.48 28.85 -31.86
C ALA A 15 11.02 27.46 -32.33
N LEU A 16 11.55 26.99 -33.47
CA LEU A 16 11.26 25.66 -34.01
C LEU A 16 11.75 24.55 -33.06
N LYS A 17 12.99 24.64 -32.56
CA LYS A 17 13.53 23.66 -31.60
C LYS A 17 12.71 23.62 -30.30
N ILE A 18 12.28 24.78 -29.79
CA ILE A 18 11.45 24.85 -28.58
C ILE A 18 10.06 24.25 -28.84
N SER A 19 9.47 24.48 -30.02
CA SER A 19 8.16 23.91 -30.37
C SER A 19 8.22 22.39 -30.49
N VAL A 20 9.22 21.87 -31.21
CA VAL A 20 9.44 20.42 -31.38
C VAL A 20 9.76 19.75 -30.05
N SER A 21 10.59 20.37 -29.19
CA SER A 21 10.88 19.85 -27.86
C SER A 21 9.65 19.79 -26.97
N LYS A 22 8.74 20.77 -27.04
CA LYS A 22 7.48 20.75 -26.29
C LYS A 22 6.55 19.62 -26.73
N GLU A 23 6.45 19.35 -28.03
CA GLU A 23 5.61 18.24 -28.53
C GLU A 23 6.16 16.87 -28.15
N ILE A 24 7.48 16.67 -28.23
CA ILE A 24 8.13 15.42 -27.78
C ILE A 24 7.93 15.22 -26.28
N THR A 25 8.06 16.29 -25.48
CA THR A 25 7.85 16.23 -24.03
C THR A 25 6.39 15.91 -23.70
N GLY A 26 5.43 16.48 -24.44
CA GLY A 26 4.01 16.19 -24.29
C GLY A 26 3.68 14.72 -24.57
N LEU A 27 4.25 14.15 -25.64
CA LEU A 27 4.04 12.75 -26.00
C LEU A 27 4.60 11.79 -24.93
N LEU A 28 5.81 12.05 -24.43
CA LEU A 28 6.42 11.25 -23.36
C LEU A 28 5.60 11.28 -22.07
N ILE A 29 4.98 12.42 -21.74
CA ILE A 29 4.11 12.55 -20.57
C ILE A 29 2.86 11.67 -20.73
N VAL A 30 2.24 11.66 -21.92
CA VAL A 30 1.07 10.83 -22.18
C VAL A 30 1.40 9.35 -22.07
N GLU A 31 2.54 8.91 -22.61
CA GLU A 31 3.00 7.52 -22.49
C GLU A 31 3.26 7.11 -21.04
N THR A 32 3.88 7.99 -20.23
CA THR A 32 4.12 7.68 -18.81
C THR A 32 2.84 7.63 -18.00
N VAL A 33 1.87 8.53 -18.25
CA VAL A 33 0.57 8.51 -17.59
C VAL A 33 -0.21 7.26 -17.97
N PHE A 34 -0.21 6.88 -19.25
CA PHE A 34 -0.91 5.69 -19.72
C PHE A 34 -0.27 4.41 -19.17
N ALA A 35 1.05 4.29 -19.20
CA ALA A 35 1.77 3.18 -18.60
C ALA A 35 1.50 3.09 -17.08
N GLY A 36 1.47 4.22 -16.38
CA GLY A 36 1.12 4.28 -14.96
C GLY A 36 -0.30 3.78 -14.67
N LEU A 37 -1.28 4.19 -15.48
CA LEU A 37 -2.68 3.76 -15.33
C LEU A 37 -2.82 2.24 -15.54
N VAL A 38 -2.20 1.72 -16.60
CA VAL A 38 -2.23 0.28 -16.92
C VAL A 38 -1.49 -0.54 -15.87
N CYS A 39 -0.34 -0.07 -15.35
CA CYS A 39 0.40 -0.77 -14.31
C CYS A 39 -0.38 -0.83 -12.98
N LEU A 40 -1.13 0.22 -12.62
CA LEU A 40 -1.96 0.21 -11.42
C LEU A 40 -3.12 -0.78 -11.55
N ASP A 41 -3.83 -0.78 -12.69
CA ASP A 41 -4.95 -1.69 -12.92
C ASP A 41 -4.50 -3.16 -12.98
N VAL A 42 -3.42 -3.45 -13.72
CA VAL A 42 -2.87 -4.81 -13.80
C VAL A 42 -2.32 -5.27 -12.45
N GLY A 43 -1.67 -4.38 -11.69
CA GLY A 43 -1.18 -4.68 -10.36
C GLY A 43 -2.30 -5.03 -9.38
N ILE A 44 -3.39 -4.26 -9.38
CA ILE A 44 -4.56 -4.51 -8.53
C ILE A 44 -5.23 -5.85 -8.92
N LEU A 45 -5.39 -6.11 -10.22
CA LEU A 45 -5.96 -7.37 -10.71
C LEU A 45 -5.12 -8.58 -10.29
N LEU A 46 -3.79 -8.51 -10.38
CA LEU A 46 -2.90 -9.60 -9.95
C LEU A 46 -3.02 -9.89 -8.44
N VAL A 47 -3.13 -8.85 -7.61
CA VAL A 47 -3.31 -9.02 -6.15
C VAL A 47 -4.66 -9.66 -5.83
N ILE A 48 -5.73 -9.25 -6.51
CA ILE A 48 -7.07 -9.82 -6.32
C ILE A 48 -7.09 -11.29 -6.75
N ILE A 49 -6.49 -11.61 -7.90
CA ILE A 49 -6.40 -12.98 -8.41
C ILE A 49 -5.59 -13.87 -7.47
N ASP A 50 -4.44 -13.40 -6.98
CA ASP A 50 -3.63 -14.16 -6.01
C ASP A 50 -4.42 -14.41 -4.72
N ARG A 51 -5.10 -13.38 -4.19
CA ARG A 51 -5.92 -13.51 -2.98
C ARG A 51 -7.07 -14.49 -3.17
N MET A 52 -7.76 -14.45 -4.31
CA MET A 52 -8.84 -15.40 -4.64
C MET A 52 -8.31 -16.83 -4.80
N PHE A 53 -7.17 -17.00 -5.46
CA PHE A 53 -6.57 -18.31 -5.67
C PHE A 53 -6.07 -18.92 -4.36
N ASN A 54 -5.37 -18.13 -3.52
CA ASN A 54 -4.92 -18.56 -2.20
C ASN A 54 -6.10 -18.84 -1.25
N ALA A 55 -7.13 -17.98 -1.22
CA ALA A 55 -8.31 -18.20 -0.38
C ALA A 55 -9.08 -19.47 -0.79
N LYS A 56 -9.22 -19.72 -2.10
CA LYS A 56 -9.92 -20.90 -2.62
C LYS A 56 -9.15 -22.19 -2.32
N ARG A 57 -7.80 -22.16 -2.36
CA ARG A 57 -6.94 -23.29 -2.01
C ARG A 57 -7.04 -23.63 -0.52
N HIS A 58 -7.09 -22.60 0.33
CA HIS A 58 -7.22 -22.75 1.76
C HIS A 58 -8.58 -23.33 2.18
N ASN A 59 -9.69 -22.86 1.59
CA ASN A 59 -11.02 -23.35 1.94
C ASN A 59 -11.27 -24.80 1.49
N ARG A 60 -10.79 -25.20 0.31
CA ARG A 60 -10.87 -26.60 -0.15
C ARG A 60 -10.09 -27.55 0.74
N THR A 61 -8.91 -27.12 1.19
CA THR A 61 -8.08 -27.93 2.09
C THR A 61 -8.72 -28.03 3.47
N LYS A 62 -9.33 -26.95 3.97
CA LYS A 62 -10.02 -26.95 5.27
C LYS A 62 -11.20 -27.91 5.31
N GLY A 63 -12.10 -27.86 4.32
CA GLY A 63 -13.27 -28.73 4.28
C GLY A 63 -12.89 -30.21 4.30
N HIS A 64 -11.94 -30.62 3.46
CA HIS A 64 -11.48 -32.02 3.41
C HIS A 64 -10.81 -32.47 4.71
N VAL A 65 -10.06 -31.57 5.36
CA VAL A 65 -9.42 -31.87 6.66
C VAL A 65 -10.46 -31.99 7.76
N GLU A 66 -11.47 -31.13 7.79
CA GLU A 66 -12.57 -31.18 8.77
C GLU A 66 -13.44 -32.45 8.60
N GLU A 67 -13.73 -32.84 7.36
CA GLU A 67 -14.46 -34.07 7.02
C GLU A 67 -13.68 -35.33 7.46
N GLU A 68 -12.39 -35.42 7.15
CA GLU A 68 -11.53 -36.53 7.58
C GLU A 68 -11.31 -36.57 9.10
N GLU A 69 -11.33 -35.42 9.76
CA GLU A 69 -11.23 -35.34 11.23
C GLU A 69 -12.50 -35.85 11.91
N ASN A 70 -13.66 -35.64 11.29
CA ASN A 70 -14.90 -36.22 11.78
C ASN A 70 -14.87 -37.75 11.69
N LEU A 71 -14.30 -38.30 10.61
CA LEU A 71 -14.17 -39.75 10.41
C LEU A 71 -13.13 -40.42 11.33
N THR A 72 -12.12 -39.67 11.80
CA THR A 72 -11.03 -40.21 12.62
C THR A 72 -11.17 -39.89 14.12
N ARG A 73 -12.27 -39.24 14.51
CA ARG A 73 -12.65 -39.07 15.91
C ARG A 73 -13.06 -40.44 16.45
N TYR A 74 -12.31 -40.96 17.42
CA TYR A 74 -12.86 -41.98 18.30
C TYR A 74 -13.95 -41.30 19.12
N GLU A 75 -15.19 -41.38 18.65
CA GLU A 75 -16.30 -41.24 19.57
C GLU A 75 -16.06 -42.26 20.68
N THR A 76 -16.07 -41.77 21.92
CA THR A 76 -16.04 -42.59 23.12
C THR A 76 -17.29 -43.47 23.12
N LEU A 77 -17.23 -44.57 22.37
CA LEU A 77 -18.18 -45.67 22.44
C LEU A 77 -18.24 -46.08 23.91
N PRO A 78 -19.43 -46.12 24.54
CA PRO A 78 -19.57 -46.33 25.97
C PRO A 78 -19.28 -47.77 26.43
N ASP A 79 -18.48 -48.55 25.68
CA ASP A 79 -18.36 -50.01 25.86
C ASP A 79 -16.94 -50.52 26.16
N ASN A 80 -16.01 -49.64 26.58
CA ASN A 80 -14.73 -50.12 27.15
C ASN A 80 -14.09 -49.10 28.09
N LYS A 81 -14.74 -48.87 29.23
CA LYS A 81 -14.39 -47.85 30.24
C LYS A 81 -13.17 -48.18 31.13
N GLU A 82 -12.45 -49.28 30.91
CA GLU A 82 -11.39 -49.71 31.84
C GLU A 82 -9.96 -49.64 31.30
N SER A 83 -9.75 -49.56 29.98
CA SER A 83 -8.39 -49.55 29.38
C SER A 83 -7.98 -48.25 28.69
N GLN A 84 -8.92 -47.34 28.42
CA GLN A 84 -8.64 -46.03 27.79
C GLN A 84 -8.34 -44.90 28.79
N THR A 85 -8.49 -45.15 30.09
CA THR A 85 -8.46 -44.10 31.12
C THR A 85 -7.06 -43.53 31.37
N ASP A 86 -5.99 -44.23 30.96
CA ASP A 86 -4.60 -43.85 31.28
C ASP A 86 -3.84 -43.18 30.14
N TRP A 87 -4.41 -43.10 28.94
CA TRP A 87 -3.74 -42.56 27.76
C TRP A 87 -4.46 -41.33 27.21
N GLU A 88 -3.69 -40.30 26.93
CA GLU A 88 -4.14 -39.11 26.21
C GLU A 88 -3.57 -39.09 24.79
N PHE A 89 -4.34 -38.52 23.88
CA PHE A 89 -4.02 -38.47 22.46
C PHE A 89 -3.96 -37.02 21.98
N LYS A 90 -3.07 -36.76 21.03
CA LYS A 90 -3.06 -35.49 20.30
C LYS A 90 -2.77 -35.69 18.83
N ILE A 91 -3.25 -34.75 18.03
CA ILE A 91 -2.94 -34.65 16.61
C ILE A 91 -2.10 -33.39 16.42
N LEU A 92 -0.87 -33.57 15.93
CA LEU A 92 0.04 -32.49 15.58
C LEU A 92 -0.09 -32.20 14.08
N ARG A 93 -0.40 -30.95 13.74
CA ARG A 93 -0.69 -30.51 12.37
C ARG A 93 0.38 -29.56 11.82
N THR A 94 0.53 -29.50 10.51
CA THR A 94 1.36 -28.51 9.80
C THR A 94 0.62 -27.97 8.59
N ASN A 95 0.93 -26.73 8.20
CA ASN A 95 0.30 -26.07 7.06
C ASN A 95 0.78 -26.61 5.69
N GLY A 96 1.87 -27.38 5.67
CA GLY A 96 2.39 -28.02 4.47
C GLY A 96 2.76 -29.49 4.72
N ASN A 97 3.40 -30.12 3.73
CA ASN A 97 3.84 -31.52 3.79
C ASN A 97 5.15 -31.68 4.58
N ALA A 98 5.30 -30.98 5.71
CA ALA A 98 6.55 -30.96 6.48
C ALA A 98 6.92 -32.34 7.04
N PHE A 99 5.94 -33.23 7.28
CA PHE A 99 6.19 -34.59 7.75
C PHE A 99 6.50 -35.59 6.62
N GLY A 100 6.43 -35.16 5.36
CA GLY A 100 6.96 -35.94 4.24
C GLY A 100 8.49 -36.02 4.26
N ASN A 101 9.17 -35.01 4.80
CA ASN A 101 10.61 -35.06 5.02
C ASN A 101 10.94 -35.88 6.28
N ARG A 102 11.71 -36.96 6.10
CA ARG A 102 12.14 -37.86 7.17
C ARG A 102 12.95 -37.16 8.26
N GLU A 103 13.74 -36.15 7.92
CA GLU A 103 14.53 -35.38 8.90
C GLU A 103 13.63 -34.58 9.83
N THR A 104 12.65 -33.87 9.25
CA THR A 104 11.65 -33.11 10.01
C THR A 104 10.81 -34.03 10.88
N LEU A 105 10.38 -35.18 10.35
CA LEU A 105 9.63 -36.17 11.13
C LEU A 105 10.44 -36.66 12.34
N LYS A 106 11.71 -37.05 12.15
CA LYS A 106 12.60 -37.48 13.24
C LYS A 106 12.77 -36.38 14.29
N ARG A 107 12.97 -35.14 13.87
CA ARG A 107 13.11 -33.98 14.76
C ARG A 107 11.84 -33.78 15.60
N VAL A 108 10.67 -33.78 14.96
CA VAL A 108 9.38 -33.63 15.63
C VAL A 108 9.17 -34.76 16.65
N CYS A 109 9.41 -36.01 16.25
CA CYS A 109 9.31 -37.14 17.18
C CYS A 109 10.28 -37.00 18.36
N ALA A 110 11.50 -36.50 18.15
CA ALA A 110 12.44 -36.26 19.24
C ALA A 110 11.99 -35.14 20.19
N GLU A 111 11.45 -34.05 19.64
CA GLU A 111 10.88 -32.95 20.43
C GLU A 111 9.68 -33.39 21.26
N GLU A 112 8.78 -34.17 20.66
CA GLU A 112 7.58 -34.69 21.32
C GLU A 112 7.90 -35.79 22.33
N LYS A 113 8.90 -36.62 22.07
CA LYS A 113 9.38 -37.63 23.02
C LYS A 113 9.91 -36.99 24.31
N ARG A 114 10.50 -35.79 24.25
CA ARG A 114 10.97 -35.04 25.45
C ARG A 114 9.83 -34.63 26.37
N THR A 115 8.63 -34.42 25.83
CA THR A 115 7.41 -34.10 26.59
C THR A 115 6.56 -35.34 26.88
N GLY A 116 7.11 -36.55 26.65
CA GLY A 116 6.47 -37.83 26.96
C GLY A 116 5.52 -38.35 25.87
N TRP A 117 5.41 -37.66 24.73
CA TRP A 117 4.56 -38.09 23.63
C TRP A 117 5.27 -39.14 22.76
N ILE A 118 4.56 -40.22 22.48
CA ILE A 118 5.02 -41.33 21.66
C ILE A 118 4.22 -41.30 20.36
N LEU A 119 4.89 -41.34 19.22
CA LEU A 119 4.22 -41.40 17.92
C LEU A 119 3.43 -42.71 17.85
N LEU A 120 2.12 -42.59 17.64
CA LEU A 120 1.23 -43.73 17.46
C LEU A 120 1.15 -44.09 15.98
N GLU A 121 0.77 -43.10 15.17
CA GLU A 121 0.58 -43.29 13.74
C GLU A 121 0.82 -41.98 12.97
N LYS A 122 1.24 -42.13 11.71
CA LYS A 122 1.33 -41.05 10.74
C LYS A 122 0.07 -41.10 9.88
N LEU A 123 -0.83 -40.14 10.09
CA LEU A 123 -2.10 -40.07 9.35
C LEU A 123 -1.83 -39.66 7.89
N ASP A 124 -1.02 -38.62 7.70
CA ASP A 124 -0.58 -38.14 6.39
C ASP A 124 0.74 -37.33 6.52
N ASP A 125 1.16 -36.65 5.46
CA ASP A 125 2.35 -35.78 5.46
C ASP A 125 2.18 -34.46 6.23
N ARG A 126 1.00 -34.21 6.81
CA ARG A 126 0.64 -32.98 7.52
C ARG A 126 0.16 -33.20 8.96
N ARG A 127 -0.18 -34.44 9.34
CA ARG A 127 -0.82 -34.83 10.60
C ARG A 127 -0.14 -36.07 11.17
N LEU A 128 0.30 -35.93 12.42
CA LEU A 128 0.85 -37.03 13.20
C LEU A 128 -0.01 -37.21 14.45
N ARG A 129 -0.35 -38.47 14.76
CA ARG A 129 -1.07 -38.79 15.99
C ARG A 129 -0.07 -39.31 17.02
N PHE A 130 -0.12 -38.72 18.20
CA PHE A 130 0.70 -39.11 19.34
C PHE A 130 -0.19 -39.60 20.47
N ARG A 131 0.38 -40.49 21.30
CA ARG A 131 -0.20 -40.92 22.58
C ARG A 131 0.78 -40.65 23.72
N ARG A 132 0.26 -40.40 24.92
CA ARG A 132 1.05 -40.18 26.14
C ARG A 132 0.28 -40.72 27.35
N SER A 133 0.98 -41.16 28.39
CA SER A 133 0.31 -41.57 29.63
C SER A 133 -0.09 -40.33 30.45
N ILE A 134 -1.25 -40.38 31.13
CA ILE A 134 -1.72 -39.25 31.96
C ILE A 134 -0.74 -38.94 33.10
N SER A 135 -0.01 -39.95 33.61
CA SER A 135 1.05 -39.78 34.60
C SER A 135 2.18 -38.83 34.17
N ALA A 136 2.39 -38.67 32.85
CA ALA A 136 3.41 -37.76 32.32
C ALA A 136 3.05 -36.28 32.54
N ARG A 137 1.78 -35.94 32.80
CA ARG A 137 1.33 -34.57 33.07
C ARG A 137 2.04 -33.91 34.25
N ALA A 138 2.46 -34.71 35.23
CA ALA A 138 3.21 -34.21 36.39
C ALA A 138 4.51 -33.48 35.99
N LYS A 139 5.11 -33.84 34.84
CA LYS A 139 6.35 -33.24 34.34
C LYS A 139 6.13 -32.05 33.40
N ASP A 140 4.87 -31.74 33.04
CA ASP A 140 4.54 -30.69 32.07
C ASP A 140 5.00 -29.29 32.53
N ARG A 141 4.94 -29.01 33.84
CA ARG A 141 5.37 -27.72 34.41
C ARG A 141 6.86 -27.44 34.20
N SER A 142 7.68 -28.48 34.03
CA SER A 142 9.13 -28.38 33.82
C SER A 142 9.53 -28.41 32.33
N ALA A 143 8.58 -28.55 31.42
CA ALA A 143 8.87 -28.72 30.00
C ALA A 143 9.25 -27.38 29.34
N LYS A 144 10.37 -27.38 28.61
CA LYS A 144 10.82 -26.22 27.80
C LYS A 144 9.90 -25.92 26.62
N ILE A 145 9.15 -26.92 26.15
CA ILE A 145 8.26 -26.84 24.99
C ILE A 145 6.84 -27.12 25.46
N ASN A 146 5.87 -26.34 24.97
CA ASN A 146 4.45 -26.58 25.27
C ASN A 146 4.03 -28.01 24.86
N PRO A 147 3.68 -28.89 25.81
CA PRO A 147 3.29 -30.27 25.54
C PRO A 147 1.99 -30.40 24.74
N TYR A 148 1.11 -29.41 24.85
CA TYR A 148 -0.22 -29.39 24.22
C TYR A 148 -0.24 -28.61 22.90
N ARG A 149 0.93 -28.34 22.29
CA ARG A 149 0.97 -27.74 20.96
C ARG A 149 0.31 -28.67 19.94
N THR A 150 -0.59 -28.11 19.15
CA THR A 150 -1.33 -28.81 18.09
C THR A 150 -0.82 -28.45 16.69
N HIS A 151 0.04 -27.45 16.58
CA HIS A 151 0.66 -27.03 15.32
C HIS A 151 2.19 -27.02 15.39
N TYR A 152 2.81 -27.53 14.33
CA TYR A 152 4.25 -27.48 14.09
C TYR A 152 4.56 -26.54 12.92
N GLY A 153 5.50 -25.62 13.11
CA GLY A 153 5.88 -24.60 12.12
C GLY A 153 5.16 -23.26 12.32
N LEU A 154 5.24 -22.38 11.30
CA LEU A 154 4.56 -21.08 11.31
C LEU A 154 3.04 -21.28 11.32
N SER A 155 2.36 -20.64 12.27
CA SER A 155 0.89 -20.65 12.30
C SER A 155 0.33 -19.93 11.06
N PRO A 156 -0.86 -20.32 10.57
CA PRO A 156 -1.50 -19.65 9.44
C PRO A 156 -1.66 -18.13 9.66
N GLY A 157 -1.90 -17.73 10.90
CA GLY A 157 -2.04 -16.33 11.29
C GLY A 157 -0.76 -15.54 11.01
N VAL A 158 0.40 -16.04 11.44
CA VAL A 158 1.68 -15.33 11.25
C VAL A 158 2.01 -15.17 9.77
N SER A 159 1.78 -16.20 8.96
CA SER A 159 1.98 -16.10 7.51
C SER A 159 1.08 -15.02 6.89
N THR A 160 -0.17 -14.92 7.33
CA THR A 160 -1.12 -13.92 6.81
C THR A 160 -0.69 -12.50 7.17
N PHE A 161 -0.23 -12.27 8.41
CA PHE A 161 0.27 -10.97 8.84
C PHE A 161 1.51 -10.53 8.04
N ILE A 162 2.44 -11.45 7.77
CA ILE A 162 3.64 -11.15 6.97
C ILE A 162 3.22 -10.71 5.55
N THR A 163 2.32 -11.45 4.90
CA THR A 163 1.84 -11.10 3.56
C THR A 163 1.16 -9.73 3.54
N ILE A 164 0.32 -9.42 4.53
CA ILE A 164 -0.33 -8.11 4.65
C ILE A 164 0.72 -7.00 4.80
N ALA A 165 1.71 -7.19 5.69
CA ALA A 165 2.76 -6.21 5.92
C ALA A 165 3.57 -5.93 4.64
N VAL A 166 3.97 -6.99 3.92
CA VAL A 166 4.68 -6.86 2.64
C VAL A 166 3.83 -6.12 1.61
N SER A 167 2.54 -6.44 1.51
CA SER A 167 1.64 -5.77 0.57
C SER A 167 1.50 -4.27 0.85
N MET A 168 1.45 -3.86 2.13
CA MET A 168 1.40 -2.43 2.48
C MET A 168 2.68 -1.70 2.05
N VAL A 169 3.84 -2.33 2.18
CA VAL A 169 5.12 -1.76 1.74
C VAL A 169 5.18 -1.65 0.23
N VAL A 170 4.72 -2.66 -0.50
CA VAL A 170 4.70 -2.63 -1.97
C VAL A 170 3.76 -1.52 -2.49
N LEU A 171 2.64 -1.26 -1.82
CA LEU A 171 1.70 -0.22 -2.20
C LEU A 171 2.15 1.20 -1.79
N SER A 172 2.97 1.34 -0.75
CA SER A 172 3.43 2.66 -0.29
C SER A 172 4.42 3.31 -1.26
N VAL A 173 5.25 2.50 -1.96
CA VAL A 173 6.24 2.99 -2.93
C VAL A 173 5.61 3.75 -4.11
N PRO A 174 4.66 3.19 -4.88
CA PRO A 174 4.01 3.92 -5.97
C PRO A 174 3.17 5.09 -5.47
N ALA A 175 2.53 4.97 -4.31
CA ALA A 175 1.77 6.08 -3.70
C ALA A 175 2.69 7.28 -3.37
N TYR A 176 3.86 7.01 -2.79
CA TYR A 176 4.85 8.04 -2.48
C TYR A 176 5.42 8.69 -3.76
N LEU A 177 5.76 7.89 -4.77
CA LEU A 177 6.25 8.40 -6.06
C LEU A 177 5.20 9.27 -6.77
N GLY A 178 3.95 8.84 -6.78
CA GLY A 178 2.84 9.62 -7.35
C GLY A 178 2.66 10.96 -6.63
N PHE A 179 2.72 10.96 -5.29
CA PHE A 179 2.65 12.19 -4.49
C PHE A 179 3.83 13.13 -4.74
N ALA A 180 5.06 12.60 -4.79
CA ALA A 180 6.27 13.39 -5.09
C ALA A 180 6.25 13.98 -6.51
N PHE A 181 5.65 13.27 -7.47
CA PHE A 181 5.46 13.77 -8.83
C PHE A 181 4.40 14.88 -8.88
N ALA A 182 3.23 14.67 -8.26
CA ALA A 182 2.16 15.65 -8.21
C ALA A 182 2.60 16.98 -7.59
N THR A 183 3.34 16.92 -6.48
CA THR A 183 3.89 18.11 -5.82
C THR A 183 4.88 18.87 -6.70
N LYS A 184 5.74 18.18 -7.45
CA LYS A 184 6.64 18.81 -8.45
C LYS A 184 5.89 19.41 -9.63
N LEU A 185 4.80 18.77 -10.07
CA LEU A 185 3.99 19.26 -11.18
C LEU A 185 3.26 20.55 -10.77
N LEU A 186 2.53 20.52 -9.65
CA LEU A 186 1.74 21.65 -9.15
C LEU A 186 2.62 22.83 -8.72
N GLY A 187 3.76 22.58 -8.06
CA GLY A 187 4.68 23.65 -7.64
C GLY A 187 5.28 24.45 -8.81
N ASN A 188 5.37 23.85 -10.00
CA ASN A 188 5.85 24.54 -11.20
C ASN A 188 4.78 25.38 -11.91
N PHE A 189 3.50 25.21 -11.59
CA PHE A 189 2.40 25.96 -12.21
C PHE A 189 2.20 27.36 -11.58
N ASP A 190 2.41 27.52 -10.26
CA ASP A 190 2.24 28.82 -9.59
C ASP A 190 3.31 29.86 -9.96
N ALA A 191 4.54 29.43 -10.28
CA ALA A 191 5.64 30.36 -10.57
C ALA A 191 5.55 31.03 -11.96
N LYS A 192 4.77 30.49 -12.89
CA LYS A 192 4.66 31.03 -14.27
C LYS A 192 3.47 31.97 -14.49
N SER A 193 2.44 31.91 -13.66
CA SER A 193 1.22 32.72 -13.85
C SER A 193 1.34 34.16 -13.34
N LEU A 194 2.31 34.46 -12.45
CA LEU A 194 2.46 35.79 -11.85
C LEU A 194 3.49 36.71 -12.54
N GLN A 195 4.24 36.21 -13.52
CA GLN A 195 5.31 36.98 -14.18
C GLN A 195 4.90 37.49 -15.56
N SER A 196 3.69 38.04 -15.69
CA SER A 196 3.32 38.86 -16.84
C SER A 196 3.21 40.34 -16.46
N LYS A 197 4.25 41.09 -16.85
CA LYS A 197 4.23 42.49 -17.31
C LYS A 197 4.38 43.61 -16.24
N PRO A 198 5.56 44.26 -16.10
CA PRO A 198 5.61 45.59 -15.50
C PRO A 198 5.06 46.62 -16.49
N ALA A 199 4.31 47.58 -15.93
CA ALA A 199 3.51 48.56 -16.62
C ALA A 199 4.32 49.48 -17.56
N LYS A 200 3.71 49.77 -18.71
CA LYS A 200 4.16 50.74 -19.70
C LYS A 200 4.15 52.13 -19.07
N GLU A 201 5.31 52.79 -19.00
CA GLU A 201 5.46 54.16 -18.51
C GLU A 201 4.55 55.13 -19.30
N LEU A 202 3.81 55.96 -18.55
CA LEU A 202 2.94 57.04 -19.03
C LEU A 202 3.79 58.24 -19.50
N PRO A 203 3.46 58.94 -20.60
CA PRO A 203 4.19 60.14 -21.00
C PRO A 203 3.85 61.34 -20.09
N LYS A 204 4.90 62.03 -19.67
CA LYS A 204 4.95 63.19 -18.76
C LYS A 204 4.35 64.46 -19.41
N PRO A 205 3.51 65.27 -18.72
CA PRO A 205 3.05 66.55 -19.26
C PRO A 205 4.15 67.62 -19.11
N LYS A 206 4.34 68.43 -20.16
CA LYS A 206 5.20 69.62 -20.14
C LYS A 206 4.43 70.80 -19.52
N GLU A 207 5.06 71.44 -18.56
CA GLU A 207 4.53 72.61 -17.83
C GLU A 207 5.37 73.86 -18.17
N ALA A 208 4.66 75.00 -18.13
CA ALA A 208 5.07 76.41 -18.11
C ALA A 208 5.31 77.13 -19.45
N GLU A 209 4.54 78.21 -19.69
CA GLU A 209 4.98 79.62 -19.50
C GLU A 209 3.96 80.62 -20.14
N VAL A 210 3.07 81.32 -19.37
CA VAL A 210 3.11 82.78 -18.98
C VAL A 210 2.64 83.73 -20.13
N ALA A 211 1.79 84.77 -20.01
CA ALA A 211 1.29 85.63 -18.92
C ALA A 211 0.03 86.47 -19.32
N LYS A 212 -0.89 86.66 -18.34
CA LYS A 212 -1.54 87.92 -17.83
C LYS A 212 -2.48 88.79 -18.72
N PRO A 213 -3.23 89.77 -18.12
CA PRO A 213 -4.24 89.70 -17.04
C PRO A 213 -5.51 90.56 -17.40
N VAL A 214 -6.54 90.70 -16.53
CA VAL A 214 -7.30 91.97 -16.25
C VAL A 214 -8.54 91.75 -15.33
N LYS A 215 -8.47 92.40 -14.15
CA LYS A 215 -9.45 93.08 -13.25
C LYS A 215 -10.88 92.54 -12.97
N ASN A 216 -11.10 92.18 -11.68
CA ASN A 216 -12.02 92.73 -10.64
C ASN A 216 -13.44 93.24 -11.00
N PRO A 217 -14.35 93.49 -10.02
CA PRO A 217 -14.79 92.70 -8.86
C PRO A 217 -16.35 92.63 -8.72
N ILE A 218 -16.85 91.78 -7.81
CA ILE A 218 -18.24 91.69 -7.25
C ILE A 218 -18.66 93.08 -6.68
N PRO A 219 -19.93 93.60 -6.72
CA PRO A 219 -20.98 93.23 -5.73
C PRO A 219 -22.49 93.56 -5.92
N LYS A 220 -23.24 93.12 -4.89
CA LYS A 220 -24.58 93.53 -4.36
C LYS A 220 -25.79 92.78 -4.95
N THR A 221 -26.81 92.33 -4.19
CA THR A 221 -27.44 92.87 -2.97
C THR A 221 -28.25 91.71 -2.34
N LEU A 222 -28.18 91.43 -1.02
CA LEU A 222 -29.24 91.72 -0.03
C LEU A 222 -30.64 91.81 -0.70
N GLN A 223 -31.64 91.00 -0.33
CA GLN A 223 -32.39 91.20 0.91
C GLN A 223 -33.17 89.94 1.33
N LYS A 224 -33.34 89.87 2.64
CA LYS A 224 -34.08 88.93 3.46
C LYS A 224 -35.44 89.54 3.78
N THR A 225 -36.54 88.82 3.54
CA THR A 225 -37.86 88.98 4.21
C THR A 225 -38.58 87.62 4.02
N THR A 226 -38.68 86.76 5.02
CA THR A 226 -39.69 86.73 6.11
C THR A 226 -41.12 86.89 5.60
N SER A 227 -41.88 85.79 5.62
CA SER A 227 -43.29 85.79 6.04
C SER A 227 -43.69 84.35 6.37
N ASN A 228 -44.12 84.19 7.63
CA ASN A 228 -44.98 83.18 8.26
C ASN A 228 -45.21 81.82 7.58
#